data_AF-A0A839A4G1-F1
#
_entry.id   AF-A0A839A4G1-F1
#
_cell.length_a   1.000
_cell.length_b   1.000
_cell.length_c   1.000
_cell.angle_alpha   90.00
_cell.angle_beta   90.00
_cell.angle_gamma   90.00
#
_symmetry.space_group_name_H-M   'P 1'
#
loop_
_entity.id
_entity.type
_entity.pdbx_description
1 polymer ?
#
loop_
_entity_poly.entity_id
_entity_poly.type
_entity_poly.pdbx_seq_one_letter_code
_entity_poly.pdbx_strand_id
1 'polypeptide(L)'
;MTLIVLTKADLCENLTEKLIELDEVAIGVEVVVTSTYDPQSLDYLESQLLAGTTAAFIGSSGVGKPTIINYFLGKTILETDELINDGKGLHTR
;
A
#
# COMPACT_ATOMS: atom_id res chain seq x y z
N MET A 1 -13.80 1.50 -7.53
CA MET A 1 -12.78 2.53 -7.83
C MET A 1 -11.42 1.88 -7.69
N THR A 2 -10.49 2.15 -8.59
CA THR A 2 -9.11 1.66 -8.48
C THR A 2 -8.27 2.81 -7.96
N LEU A 3 -7.47 2.55 -6.92
CA LEU A 3 -6.48 3.49 -6.42
C LEU A 3 -5.10 2.83 -6.49
N ILE A 4 -4.10 3.62 -6.86
CA ILE A 4 -2.71 3.23 -6.74
C ILE A 4 -2.19 3.80 -5.43
N VAL A 5 -1.63 2.93 -4.59
CA VAL A 5 -1.05 3.33 -3.32
C VAL A 5 0.46 3.20 -3.40
N LEU A 6 1.16 4.33 -3.37
CA LEU A 6 2.61 4.39 -3.25
C LEU A 6 3.00 4.36 -1.78
N THR A 7 3.47 3.23 -1.30
CA THR A 7 3.92 3.05 0.09
C THR A 7 5.40 3.41 0.26
N LYS A 8 5.82 3.64 1.52
CA LYS A 8 7.23 3.86 1.89
C LYS A 8 7.82 5.09 1.19
N ALA A 9 7.01 6.13 1.00
CA ALA A 9 7.42 7.35 0.30
C ALA A 9 8.61 8.07 0.97
N ASP A 10 8.80 7.86 2.28
CA ASP A 10 9.95 8.31 3.06
C ASP A 10 11.29 7.74 2.57
N LEU A 11 11.29 6.59 1.91
CA LEU A 11 12.50 5.97 1.34
C LEU A 11 12.75 6.41 -0.12
N CYS A 12 11.87 7.25 -0.69
CA CYS A 12 11.94 7.66 -2.07
C CYS A 12 12.65 9.02 -2.20
N GLU A 13 13.87 9.02 -2.74
CA GLU A 13 14.63 10.26 -2.97
C GLU A 13 13.96 11.18 -4.01
N ASN A 14 13.38 10.60 -5.07
CA ASN A 14 12.80 11.33 -6.21
C ASN A 14 11.30 11.02 -6.40
N LEU A 15 10.49 11.27 -5.38
CA LEU A 15 9.04 10.98 -5.43
C LEU A 15 8.34 11.65 -6.62
N THR A 16 8.70 12.90 -6.94
CA THR A 16 8.11 13.64 -8.07
C THR A 16 8.30 12.94 -9.40
N GLU A 17 9.49 12.38 -9.66
CA GLU A 17 9.78 11.64 -10.88
C GLU A 17 8.92 10.37 -10.96
N LYS A 18 8.76 9.67 -9.83
CA LYS A 18 7.89 8.48 -9.76
C LYS A 18 6.43 8.77 -9.99
N LEU A 19 5.94 9.94 -9.56
CA LEU A 19 4.57 10.36 -9.84
C LEU A 19 4.37 10.69 -11.33
N ILE A 20 5.35 11.30 -11.98
CA ILE A 20 5.31 11.56 -13.43
C ILE A 20 5.28 10.24 -14.21
N GLU A 21 6.19 9.30 -13.90
CA GLU A 21 6.20 7.97 -14.51
C GLU A 21 4.85 7.25 -14.35
N LEU A 22 4.20 7.41 -13.19
CA LEU A 22 2.91 6.83 -12.89
C LEU A 22 1.77 7.45 -13.69
N ASP A 23 1.75 8.77 -13.84
CA ASP A 23 0.73 9.48 -14.61
C ASP A 23 0.72 9.05 -16.08
N GLU A 24 1.91 8.78 -16.64
CA GLU A 24 2.05 8.29 -18.02
C GLU A 24 1.46 6.89 -18.24
N VAL A 25 1.46 6.03 -17.22
CA VAL A 25 1.02 4.63 -17.34
C VAL A 25 -0.35 4.34 -16.71
N ALA A 26 -0.84 5.22 -15.84
CA ALA A 26 -2.06 5.03 -15.05
C ALA A 26 -3.03 6.22 -15.17
N ILE A 27 -3.27 6.66 -16.41
CA ILE A 27 -4.12 7.80 -16.73
C ILE A 27 -5.52 7.64 -16.11
N GLY A 28 -5.92 8.65 -15.32
CA GLY A 28 -7.24 8.71 -14.69
C GLY A 28 -7.40 7.81 -13.46
N VAL A 29 -6.32 7.17 -12.99
CA VAL A 29 -6.28 6.44 -11.73
C VAL A 29 -5.74 7.35 -10.65
N GLU A 30 -6.43 7.41 -9.52
CA GLU A 30 -5.98 8.19 -8.39
C GLU A 30 -4.75 7.56 -7.72
N VAL A 31 -3.73 8.39 -7.46
CA VAL A 31 -2.50 7.97 -6.77
C VAL A 31 -2.50 8.56 -5.37
N VAL A 32 -2.38 7.69 -4.36
CA VAL A 32 -2.25 8.07 -2.95
C VAL A 32 -0.85 7.70 -2.49
N VAL A 33 -0.10 8.71 -2.06
CA VAL A 33 1.23 8.54 -1.50
C VAL A 33 1.11 8.33 0.01
N THR A 34 1.78 7.30 0.52
CA THR A 34 1.73 6.90 1.93
C THR A 34 3.11 6.61 2.50
N SER A 35 3.29 6.93 3.77
CA SER A 35 4.47 6.60 4.55
C SER A 35 4.07 6.13 5.94
N THR A 36 4.80 5.17 6.49
CA THR A 36 4.61 4.74 7.89
C THR A 36 4.99 5.82 8.89
N TYR A 37 5.76 6.84 8.47
CA TYR A 37 6.11 8.00 9.29
C TYR A 37 5.07 9.12 9.24
N ASP A 38 4.10 9.02 8.32
CA ASP A 38 3.01 9.96 8.19
C ASP A 38 1.66 9.22 8.26
N PRO A 39 1.15 8.95 9.48
CA PRO A 39 -0.13 8.26 9.64
C PRO A 39 -1.29 8.97 8.97
N GLN A 40 -1.24 10.30 8.80
CA GLN A 40 -2.29 11.07 8.13
C GLN A 40 -2.41 10.71 6.65
N SER A 41 -1.33 10.22 6.05
CA SER A 41 -1.35 9.70 4.67
C SER A 41 -2.26 8.47 4.50
N LEU A 42 -2.54 7.74 5.59
CA LEU A 42 -3.43 6.57 5.60
C LEU A 42 -4.88 6.93 5.90
N ASP A 43 -5.14 8.04 6.60
CA ASP A 43 -6.50 8.51 6.91
C ASP A 43 -7.33 8.71 5.62
N TYR A 44 -6.71 9.21 4.55
CA TYR A 44 -7.38 9.36 3.27
C TYR A 44 -7.83 8.00 2.70
N LEU A 45 -6.97 6.98 2.76
CA LEU A 45 -7.32 5.63 2.30
C LEU A 45 -8.44 5.02 3.14
N GLU A 46 -8.45 5.26 4.46
CA GLU A 46 -9.53 4.82 5.33
C GLU A 46 -10.87 5.44 4.91
N SER A 47 -10.88 6.72 4.54
CA SER A 47 -12.09 7.41 4.07
C SER A 47 -12.71 6.79 2.81
N GLN A 48 -11.90 6.08 2.01
CA GLN A 48 -12.35 5.37 0.81
C GLN A 48 -12.94 3.98 1.13
N LEU A 49 -12.66 3.44 2.32
CA LEU A 49 -13.10 2.12 2.78
C LEU A 49 -14.36 2.24 3.65
N LEU A 50 -15.43 2.76 3.06
CA LEU A 50 -16.72 2.92 3.74
C LEU A 50 -17.35 1.57 4.12
N ALA A 51 -18.19 1.58 5.15
CA ALA A 51 -18.93 0.40 5.58
C ALA A 51 -19.69 -0.26 4.40
N GLY A 52 -19.55 -1.59 4.27
CA GLY A 52 -20.12 -2.36 3.15
C GLY A 52 -19.25 -2.39 1.89
N THR A 53 -18.09 -1.72 1.88
CA THR A 53 -17.12 -1.80 0.78
C THR A 53 -16.28 -3.06 0.90
N THR A 54 -16.09 -3.76 -0.21
CA THR A 54 -15.08 -4.83 -0.32
C THR A 54 -13.92 -4.30 -1.16
N ALA A 55 -12.72 -4.30 -0.59
CA ALA A 55 -11.49 -3.91 -1.27
C ALA A 55 -10.51 -5.08 -1.37
N ALA A 56 -9.69 -5.07 -2.41
CA ALA A 56 -8.61 -6.04 -2.62
C ALA A 56 -7.29 -5.29 -2.77
N PHE A 57 -6.27 -5.72 -2.03
CA PHE A 57 -4.91 -5.17 -2.12
C PHE A 57 -4.07 -6.04 -3.06
N ILE A 58 -3.56 -5.44 -4.14
CA ILE A 58 -2.75 -6.11 -5.16
C ILE A 58 -1.38 -5.42 -5.24
N GLY A 59 -0.31 -6.19 -5.25
CA GLY A 59 1.06 -5.68 -5.36
C GLY A 59 2.10 -6.74 -5.03
N SER A 60 3.38 -6.49 -5.36
CA SER A 60 4.49 -7.40 -5.08
C SER A 60 4.69 -7.65 -3.58
N SER A 61 5.42 -8.71 -3.22
CA SER A 61 5.76 -8.98 -1.81
C SER A 61 6.61 -7.82 -1.24
N GLY A 62 6.43 -7.49 0.04
CA GLY A 62 7.22 -6.46 0.72
C GLY A 62 6.83 -4.99 0.45
N VAL A 63 5.82 -4.71 -0.39
CA VAL A 63 5.31 -3.33 -0.62
C VAL A 63 4.43 -2.79 0.51
N GLY A 64 4.39 -3.43 1.69
CA GLY A 64 3.64 -2.91 2.83
C GLY A 64 2.12 -3.16 2.83
N LYS A 65 1.59 -4.08 2.00
CA LYS A 65 0.16 -4.45 2.05
C LYS A 65 -0.31 -4.92 3.45
N PRO A 66 0.39 -5.86 4.13
CA PRO A 66 -0.03 -6.28 5.47
C PRO A 66 -0.02 -5.14 6.48
N THR A 67 0.93 -4.20 6.35
CA THR A 67 1.04 -3.00 7.20
C THR A 67 -0.21 -2.13 7.09
N ILE A 68 -0.66 -1.83 5.87
CA ILE A 68 -1.87 -1.02 5.64
C ILE A 68 -3.13 -1.76 6.12
N ILE A 69 -3.22 -3.07 5.85
CA ILE A 69 -4.37 -3.86 6.29
C ILE A 69 -4.46 -3.90 7.82
N ASN A 70 -3.34 -4.12 8.51
CA ASN A 70 -3.30 -4.12 9.97
C ASN A 70 -3.64 -2.74 10.55
N TYR A 71 -3.23 -1.65 9.89
CA TYR A 71 -3.61 -0.29 10.25
C TYR A 71 -5.14 -0.13 10.24
N PHE A 72 -5.82 -0.50 9.15
CA PHE A 72 -7.29 -0.41 9.07
C PHE A 72 -8.03 -1.36 10.02
N LEU A 73 -7.43 -2.49 10.38
CA LEU A 73 -8.02 -3.41 11.34
C LEU A 73 -7.84 -2.94 12.79
N GLY A 74 -6.97 -1.96 13.05
CA GLY A 74 -6.59 -1.51 14.39
C GLY A 74 -5.89 -2.60 15.23
N LYS A 75 -5.43 -3.68 14.59
CA LYS A 75 -4.73 -4.82 15.21
C LYS A 75 -3.86 -5.53 14.19
N THR A 76 -2.78 -6.13 14.68
CA THR A 76 -1.89 -6.97 13.88
C THR A 76 -2.50 -8.35 13.70
N ILE A 77 -3.11 -8.60 12.54
CA ILE A 77 -3.67 -9.92 12.18
C ILE A 77 -2.82 -10.60 11.10
N LEU A 78 -2.36 -9.82 10.12
CA LEU A 78 -1.47 -10.33 9.08
C LEU A 78 -0.03 -10.19 9.54
N GLU A 79 0.71 -11.29 9.53
CA GLU A 79 2.15 -11.24 9.76
C GLU A 79 2.82 -10.46 8.60
N THR A 80 3.62 -9.47 8.96
CA THR A 80 4.49 -8.77 8.01
C THR A 80 5.68 -9.67 7.73
N ASP A 81 5.60 -10.48 6.66
CA ASP A 81 6.68 -11.31 6.11
C ASP A 81 7.88 -10.50 5.58
N GLU A 82 8.27 -9.40 6.24
CA GLU A 82 9.37 -8.54 5.76
C GLU A 82 10.77 -9.19 5.84
N LEU A 83 10.90 -10.45 6.30
CA LEU A 83 12.21 -11.11 6.43
C LEU A 83 12.19 -12.63 6.16
N ILE A 84 11.68 -13.10 5.02
CA ILE A 84 12.16 -14.38 4.47
C ILE A 84 12.87 -14.10 3.15
N ASN A 85 14.12 -13.68 3.31
CA ASN A 85 15.14 -13.56 2.26
C ASN A 85 15.68 -14.95 1.87
N ASP A 86 14.79 -15.91 1.60
CA ASP A 86 15.23 -17.20 1.08
C ASP A 86 14.16 -17.80 0.18
N GLY A 87 14.58 -18.17 -1.03
CA GLY A 87 13.74 -18.53 -2.17
C GLY A 87 12.94 -19.83 -2.00
N LYS A 88 12.01 -19.86 -1.04
CA LYS A 88 11.00 -20.92 -0.90
C LYS A 88 9.66 -20.28 -0.57
N GLY A 89 8.82 -20.22 -1.60
CA GLY A 89 7.46 -19.72 -1.45
C GLY A 89 6.70 -20.49 -0.38
N LEU A 90 5.87 -19.76 0.35
CA LEU A 90 4.64 -20.31 0.90
C LEU A 90 3.49 -19.44 0.39
N HIS A 91 2.69 -20.02 -0.50
CA HIS A 91 1.32 -19.61 -0.66
C HIS A 91 0.59 -19.99 0.62
N THR A 92 0.11 -19.00 1.36
CA THR A 92 -0.86 -19.26 2.42
C THR A 92 -2.21 -18.73 1.92
N ARG A 93 -3.14 -19.68 1.78
CA ARG A 93 -4.54 -19.51 1.36
C ARG A 93 -5.31 -18.57 2.26
#